data_AF-A0A7Y3HHH6-F1
#
_entry.id   AF-A0A7Y3HHH6-F1
#
_cell.length_a   1.000
_cell.length_b   1.000
_cell.length_c   1.000
_cell.angle_alpha   90.00
_cell.angle_beta   90.00
_cell.angle_gamma   90.00
#
_symmetry.space_group_name_H-M   'P 1'
#
loop_
_entity.id
_entity.type
_entity.pdbx_description
1 polymer ?
#
loop_
_entity_poly.entity_id
_entity_poly.type
_entity_poly.pdbx_seq_one_letter_code
_entity_poly.pdbx_strand_id
1 'polypeptide(L)'
;MFTKLAQGAMRKTFKQLAPMTAIVFATQANAGLMLDTGNPYASNTPTPGEIGGYTMTDFALTNLGDLGALTTSVTLPSPLSGEIQFKGKATDPNAAAPDLDMMRETADTTGWWVNGEDHNYDIFTTNVNWVELVLPENTRAFSFNVGASFNGWGWMVGFNDGASKHDIYSSFNVSSTNTPGFGVYADNSDGSCGSISSVIIDPSDWGVGNFSINVGECTASVPEPGVLSLLAVGLFGLGLARTRFAEITA
;
A
#
# COMPACT_ATOMS: atom_id res chain seq x y z
N MET A 1 64.71 25.70 47.87
CA MET A 1 65.36 26.89 47.28
C MET A 1 64.37 27.48 46.27
N PHE A 2 63.97 28.73 46.45
CA PHE A 2 63.11 29.60 45.59
C PHE A 2 61.61 29.21 45.45
N THR A 3 60.64 29.90 46.10
CA THR A 3 59.88 31.14 45.69
C THR A 3 59.14 30.99 44.35
N LYS A 4 57.90 31.45 44.10
CA LYS A 4 56.90 32.35 44.75
C LYS A 4 55.64 32.38 43.83
N LEU A 5 54.51 32.91 44.35
CA LEU A 5 53.41 33.63 43.64
C LEU A 5 52.51 32.81 42.68
N ALA A 6 51.26 33.12 42.37
CA ALA A 6 50.09 33.86 42.89
C ALA A 6 49.12 34.01 41.68
N GLN A 7 47.83 34.27 41.94
CA GLN A 7 46.78 34.69 40.96
C GLN A 7 46.31 33.58 40.00
N GLY A 8 45.03 33.29 39.80
CA GLY A 8 43.82 34.08 39.93
C GLY A 8 43.13 34.07 38.56
N ALA A 9 41.98 33.39 38.43
CA ALA A 9 40.94 33.68 37.43
C ALA A 9 39.79 32.68 37.55
N MET A 10 38.71 33.11 38.18
CA MET A 10 37.40 32.46 38.17
C MET A 10 36.84 32.54 36.73
N ARG A 11 36.91 31.45 35.95
CA ARG A 11 36.17 31.31 34.69
C ARG A 11 34.78 30.74 34.99
N LYS A 12 33.78 31.61 35.09
CA LYS A 12 32.36 31.21 35.10
C LYS A 12 31.97 30.76 33.68
N THR A 13 31.81 29.46 33.49
CA THR A 13 31.30 28.87 32.24
C THR A 13 29.79 29.04 32.20
N PHE A 14 29.30 29.97 31.39
CA PHE A 14 27.88 30.15 31.10
C PHE A 14 27.42 28.96 30.23
N LYS A 15 26.67 28.02 30.79
CA LYS A 15 26.01 26.96 30.00
C LYS A 15 24.75 27.54 29.37
N GLN A 16 24.81 27.83 28.07
CA GLN A 16 23.63 28.07 27.24
C GLN A 16 22.69 26.86 27.33
N LEU A 17 21.44 27.08 27.71
CA LEU A 17 20.38 26.10 27.49
C LEU A 17 19.66 26.44 26.19
N ALA A 18 19.75 25.53 25.22
CA ALA A 18 18.91 25.52 24.05
C ALA A 18 17.49 25.06 24.45
N PRO A 19 16.41 25.72 24.00
CA PRO A 19 15.06 25.22 24.18
C PRO A 19 14.87 23.95 23.33
N MET A 20 14.49 22.86 23.99
CA MET A 20 14.18 21.58 23.36
C MET A 20 12.72 21.63 22.93
N THR A 21 12.47 21.95 21.66
CA THR A 21 11.13 21.86 21.06
C THR A 21 10.74 20.39 20.96
N ALA A 22 9.80 19.95 21.80
CA ALA A 22 9.22 18.62 21.70
C ALA A 22 8.22 18.61 20.53
N ILE A 23 8.69 18.22 19.34
CA ILE A 23 7.81 17.89 18.22
C ILE A 23 7.26 16.50 18.51
N VAL A 24 6.00 16.42 18.95
CA VAL A 24 5.28 15.15 19.01
C VAL A 24 4.86 14.83 17.58
N PHE A 25 5.68 14.06 16.88
CA PHE A 25 5.26 13.44 15.63
C PHE A 25 4.19 12.41 15.98
N ALA A 26 2.93 12.67 15.61
CA ALA A 26 1.95 11.61 15.50
C ALA A 26 2.39 10.73 14.33
N THR A 27 3.09 9.65 14.61
CA THR A 27 3.36 8.61 13.61
C THR A 27 2.02 7.97 13.30
N GLN A 28 1.49 8.20 12.09
CA GLN A 28 0.36 7.42 11.61
C GLN A 28 0.81 5.96 11.61
N ALA A 29 0.13 5.12 12.40
CA ALA A 29 0.32 3.67 12.33
C ALA A 29 -0.29 3.22 10.99
N ASN A 30 0.56 2.88 10.04
CA ASN A 30 0.10 2.33 8.76
C ASN A 30 -0.27 0.85 8.98
N ALA A 31 -1.46 0.46 8.53
CA ALA A 31 -1.92 -0.92 8.59
C ALA A 31 -1.04 -1.79 7.70
N GLY A 32 -0.56 -2.93 8.19
CA GLY A 32 0.12 -3.90 7.33
C GLY A 32 -0.81 -4.44 6.24
N LEU A 33 -0.24 -4.93 5.13
CA LEU A 33 -1.03 -5.67 4.14
C LEU A 33 -1.17 -7.12 4.57
N MET A 34 -2.36 -7.67 4.37
CA MET A 34 -2.65 -9.08 4.49
C MET A 34 -2.92 -9.67 3.12
N LEU A 35 -2.51 -10.92 2.97
CA LEU A 35 -2.74 -11.71 1.77
C LEU A 35 -3.64 -12.88 2.12
N ASP A 36 -4.76 -12.98 1.42
CA ASP A 36 -5.61 -14.16 1.41
C ASP A 36 -5.34 -14.99 0.15
N THR A 37 -4.98 -16.24 0.38
CA THR A 37 -4.70 -17.25 -0.65
C THR A 37 -5.30 -18.57 -0.16
N GLY A 38 -5.87 -19.36 -1.08
CA GLY A 38 -6.54 -20.61 -0.71
C GLY A 38 -8.01 -20.59 -1.12
N ASN A 39 -8.93 -21.09 -0.29
CA ASN A 39 -10.36 -20.96 -0.53
C ASN A 39 -10.81 -19.59 0.04
N PRO A 40 -11.41 -18.68 -0.75
CA PRO A 40 -12.14 -18.86 -2.02
C PRO A 40 -11.38 -18.51 -3.31
N TYR A 41 -10.06 -18.46 -3.27
CA TYR A 41 -9.18 -18.17 -4.41
C TYR A 41 -8.64 -19.41 -5.14
N ALA A 42 -9.35 -20.53 -5.04
CA ALA A 42 -9.05 -21.71 -5.84
C ALA A 42 -9.39 -21.43 -7.31
N SER A 43 -8.85 -22.24 -8.21
CA SER A 43 -9.31 -22.17 -9.60
C SER A 43 -10.74 -22.70 -9.70
N ASN A 44 -11.58 -22.07 -10.54
CA ASN A 44 -13.03 -22.31 -10.64
C ASN A 44 -13.87 -21.90 -9.41
N THR A 45 -13.36 -21.05 -8.52
CA THR A 45 -14.20 -20.45 -7.48
C THR A 45 -14.40 -18.97 -7.78
N PRO A 46 -15.64 -18.46 -7.67
CA PRO A 46 -15.91 -17.03 -7.82
C PRO A 46 -15.09 -16.21 -6.81
N THR A 47 -14.70 -15.02 -7.23
CA THR A 47 -14.06 -14.03 -6.38
C THR A 47 -15.02 -13.69 -5.23
N PRO A 48 -14.55 -13.71 -3.97
CA PRO A 48 -15.44 -13.44 -2.85
C PRO A 48 -15.93 -11.99 -2.83
N GLY A 49 -17.21 -11.82 -2.49
CA GLY A 49 -17.81 -10.49 -2.31
C GLY A 49 -17.33 -9.71 -1.07
N GLU A 50 -16.56 -10.36 -0.19
CA GLU A 50 -15.95 -9.73 0.99
C GLU A 50 -14.56 -10.30 1.26
N ILE A 51 -13.59 -9.42 1.56
CA ILE A 51 -12.21 -9.79 1.90
C ILE A 51 -11.77 -8.96 3.09
N GLY A 52 -11.31 -9.61 4.16
CA GLY A 52 -10.78 -8.88 5.33
C GLY A 52 -11.77 -7.90 5.98
N GLY A 53 -13.08 -8.12 5.83
CA GLY A 53 -14.13 -7.20 6.30
C GLY A 53 -14.54 -6.11 5.29
N TYR A 54 -13.90 -6.03 4.12
CA TYR A 54 -14.22 -5.06 3.07
C TYR A 54 -15.17 -5.68 2.04
N THR A 55 -16.31 -5.02 1.80
CA THR A 55 -17.20 -5.35 0.69
C THR A 55 -16.53 -4.98 -0.64
N MET A 56 -16.44 -5.96 -1.53
CA MET A 56 -15.76 -5.83 -2.82
C MET A 56 -16.73 -5.34 -3.90
N THR A 57 -16.21 -4.57 -4.86
CA THR A 57 -16.94 -4.12 -6.05
C THR A 57 -16.25 -4.62 -7.30
N ASP A 58 -16.93 -5.49 -8.05
CA ASP A 58 -16.42 -6.03 -9.31
C ASP A 58 -16.39 -4.95 -10.38
N PHE A 59 -15.45 -5.08 -11.30
CA PHE A 59 -15.30 -4.10 -12.37
C PHE A 59 -16.38 -4.29 -13.44
N ALA A 60 -17.33 -3.36 -13.50
CA ALA A 60 -18.20 -3.18 -14.67
C ALA A 60 -17.45 -2.35 -15.71
N LEU A 61 -16.65 -3.01 -16.54
CA LEU A 61 -15.73 -2.38 -17.49
C LEU A 61 -16.48 -1.72 -18.66
N THR A 62 -16.98 -0.51 -18.42
CA THR A 62 -17.57 0.35 -19.46
C THR A 62 -16.47 1.19 -20.12
N ASN A 63 -16.48 1.31 -21.44
CA ASN A 63 -15.56 2.13 -22.26
C ASN A 63 -14.12 1.61 -22.42
N LEU A 64 -13.86 0.32 -22.22
CA LEU A 64 -12.68 -0.28 -22.82
C LEU A 64 -12.95 -0.48 -24.32
N GLY A 65 -11.99 -0.18 -25.19
CA GLY A 65 -12.09 -0.37 -26.65
C GLY A 65 -12.41 -1.82 -27.04
N ASP A 66 -12.55 -2.13 -28.32
CA ASP A 66 -12.94 -3.48 -28.77
C ASP A 66 -12.04 -4.60 -28.21
N LEU A 67 -12.55 -5.83 -28.12
CA LEU A 67 -11.72 -7.00 -27.76
C LEU A 67 -10.51 -7.11 -28.71
N GLY A 68 -9.36 -7.48 -28.17
CA GLY A 68 -8.07 -7.46 -28.85
C GLY A 68 -7.41 -6.07 -28.91
N ALA A 69 -8.05 -5.02 -28.36
CA ALA A 69 -7.41 -3.73 -28.20
C ALA A 69 -6.34 -3.76 -27.11
N LEU A 70 -5.26 -3.02 -27.34
CA LEU A 70 -4.25 -2.74 -26.33
C LEU A 70 -4.76 -1.63 -25.40
N THR A 71 -4.55 -1.79 -24.10
CA THR A 71 -4.84 -0.78 -23.08
C THR A 71 -3.72 -0.72 -22.04
N THR A 72 -3.50 0.45 -21.47
CA THR A 72 -2.53 0.71 -20.40
C THR A 72 -3.19 0.94 -19.05
N SER A 73 -4.52 1.05 -18.99
CA SER A 73 -5.25 1.22 -17.74
C SER A 73 -6.68 0.68 -17.80
N VAL A 74 -7.27 0.58 -16.61
CA VAL A 74 -8.63 0.11 -16.37
C VAL A 74 -9.32 1.03 -15.38
N THR A 75 -10.33 1.77 -15.84
CA THR A 75 -11.08 2.70 -14.98
C THR A 75 -12.02 1.95 -14.04
N LEU A 76 -12.13 2.42 -12.80
CA LEU A 76 -13.05 1.86 -11.82
C LEU A 76 -14.52 2.15 -12.19
N PRO A 77 -15.45 1.23 -11.87
CA PRO A 77 -16.87 1.46 -12.09
C PRO A 77 -17.45 2.49 -11.13
N SER A 78 -18.41 3.29 -11.60
CA SER A 78 -19.18 4.22 -10.77
C SER A 78 -19.92 3.47 -9.65
N PRO A 79 -20.00 4.01 -8.40
CA PRO A 79 -19.62 5.36 -7.96
C PRO A 79 -18.14 5.53 -7.60
N LEU A 80 -17.33 4.49 -7.73
CA LEU A 80 -15.90 4.56 -7.45
C LEU A 80 -15.20 5.38 -8.55
N SER A 81 -14.06 5.98 -8.21
CA SER A 81 -13.26 6.79 -9.13
C SER A 81 -11.80 6.41 -9.05
N GLY A 82 -11.10 6.48 -10.18
CA GLY A 82 -9.70 6.12 -10.30
C GLY A 82 -9.49 5.11 -11.43
N GLU A 83 -8.25 4.67 -11.60
CA GLU A 83 -7.89 3.64 -12.55
C GLU A 83 -6.80 2.73 -12.00
N ILE A 84 -6.80 1.48 -12.43
CA ILE A 84 -5.65 0.59 -12.31
C ILE A 84 -4.77 0.83 -13.53
N GLN A 85 -3.51 1.21 -13.33
CA GLN A 85 -2.55 1.38 -14.43
C GLN A 85 -1.66 0.15 -14.55
N PHE A 86 -1.36 -0.24 -15.79
CA PHE A 86 -0.43 -1.30 -16.11
C PHE A 86 0.94 -0.71 -16.41
N LYS A 87 1.93 -1.09 -15.59
CA LYS A 87 3.30 -0.64 -15.75
C LYS A 87 4.23 -1.82 -16.02
N GLY A 88 5.23 -1.58 -16.86
CA GLY A 88 6.33 -2.50 -17.12
C GLY A 88 7.49 -2.26 -16.15
N LYS A 89 8.47 -3.16 -16.16
CA LYS A 89 9.59 -3.07 -15.23
C LYS A 89 10.48 -1.86 -15.56
N ALA A 90 10.69 -0.99 -14.58
CA ALA A 90 11.68 0.08 -14.72
C ALA A 90 13.09 -0.51 -14.90
N THR A 91 13.82 -0.03 -15.91
CA THR A 91 15.20 -0.46 -16.20
C THR A 91 16.24 0.24 -15.32
N ASP A 92 15.90 1.40 -14.76
CA ASP A 92 16.69 2.18 -13.81
C ASP A 92 15.84 2.40 -12.55
N PRO A 93 16.37 2.16 -11.34
CA PRO A 93 15.63 2.40 -10.08
C PRO A 93 15.19 3.86 -9.87
N ASN A 94 15.76 4.82 -10.59
CA ASN A 94 15.38 6.23 -10.54
C ASN A 94 14.46 6.66 -11.70
N ALA A 95 14.20 5.78 -12.66
CA ALA A 95 13.28 6.05 -13.76
C ALA A 95 11.86 5.65 -13.36
N ALA A 96 10.88 6.40 -13.89
CA ALA A 96 9.49 5.97 -13.82
C ALA A 96 9.30 4.64 -14.57
N ALA A 97 8.48 3.76 -14.01
CA ALA A 97 8.07 2.54 -14.70
C ALA A 97 7.30 2.92 -15.99
N PRO A 98 7.67 2.36 -17.16
CA PRO A 98 6.98 2.67 -18.41
C PRO A 98 5.55 2.13 -18.39
N ASP A 99 4.65 2.76 -19.13
CA ASP A 99 3.33 2.18 -19.39
C ASP A 99 3.48 0.84 -20.13
N LEU A 100 2.63 -0.13 -19.77
CA LEU A 100 2.57 -1.43 -20.39
C LEU A 100 1.24 -1.61 -21.12
N ASP A 101 1.31 -1.80 -22.43
CA ASP A 101 0.17 -2.23 -23.22
C ASP A 101 -0.18 -3.69 -22.89
N MET A 102 -1.41 -3.91 -22.42
CA MET A 102 -2.00 -5.23 -22.24
C MET A 102 -3.16 -5.42 -23.21
N MET A 103 -3.27 -6.61 -23.78
CA MET A 103 -4.34 -6.94 -24.70
C MET A 103 -5.59 -7.32 -23.93
N ARG A 104 -6.69 -6.60 -24.14
CA ARG A 104 -7.99 -6.91 -23.57
C ARG A 104 -8.57 -8.14 -24.26
N GLU A 105 -8.93 -9.14 -23.47
CA GLU A 105 -9.64 -10.35 -23.87
C GLU A 105 -10.81 -10.59 -22.90
N THR A 106 -11.55 -11.68 -23.07
CA THR A 106 -12.54 -12.11 -22.07
C THR A 106 -12.22 -13.51 -21.55
N ALA A 107 -12.63 -13.78 -20.31
CA ALA A 107 -12.33 -15.01 -19.59
C ALA A 107 -12.77 -16.27 -20.36
N ASP A 108 -14.02 -16.32 -20.83
CA ASP A 108 -14.61 -17.50 -21.48
C ASP A 108 -14.14 -17.69 -22.93
N THR A 109 -13.64 -16.63 -23.59
CA THR A 109 -13.06 -16.73 -24.95
C THR A 109 -11.59 -17.12 -24.94
N THR A 110 -10.95 -17.06 -23.77
CA THR A 110 -9.54 -17.37 -23.60
C THR A 110 -9.36 -18.82 -23.17
N GLY A 111 -9.00 -19.70 -24.11
CA GLY A 111 -9.04 -21.16 -23.91
C GLY A 111 -8.11 -21.76 -22.85
N TRP A 112 -7.24 -20.96 -22.23
CA TRP A 112 -6.37 -21.36 -21.11
C TRP A 112 -6.73 -20.67 -19.79
N TRP A 113 -7.73 -19.77 -19.81
CA TRP A 113 -8.26 -19.14 -18.61
C TRP A 113 -9.34 -20.03 -18.00
N VAL A 114 -9.22 -20.26 -16.69
CA VAL A 114 -10.17 -21.08 -15.94
C VAL A 114 -11.08 -20.14 -15.17
N ASN A 115 -12.20 -19.79 -15.79
CA ASN A 115 -13.14 -18.85 -15.22
C ASN A 115 -13.98 -19.50 -14.11
N GLY A 116 -13.81 -19.00 -12.88
CA GLY A 116 -14.66 -19.38 -11.74
C GLY A 116 -15.92 -18.55 -11.60
N GLU A 117 -16.02 -17.46 -12.38
CA GLU A 117 -17.10 -16.49 -12.28
C GLU A 117 -18.32 -16.89 -13.11
N ASP A 118 -19.48 -16.38 -12.68
CA ASP A 118 -20.77 -16.55 -13.35
C ASP A 118 -20.86 -15.76 -14.67
N HIS A 119 -19.94 -14.82 -14.87
CA HIS A 119 -19.91 -13.88 -15.98
C HIS A 119 -18.59 -13.97 -16.76
N ASN A 120 -18.68 -13.65 -18.05
CA ASN A 120 -17.51 -13.51 -18.91
C ASN A 120 -16.84 -12.15 -18.71
N TYR A 121 -16.07 -12.00 -17.63
CA TYR A 121 -15.36 -10.75 -17.33
C TYR A 121 -14.17 -10.52 -18.28
N ASP A 122 -13.75 -9.26 -18.41
CA ASP A 122 -12.54 -8.96 -19.16
C ASP A 122 -11.30 -9.43 -18.40
N ILE A 123 -10.32 -9.85 -19.18
CA ILE A 123 -8.97 -10.16 -18.73
C ILE A 123 -7.97 -9.39 -19.59
N PHE A 124 -6.77 -9.19 -19.07
CA PHE A 124 -5.69 -8.44 -19.70
C PHE A 124 -4.49 -9.35 -19.84
N THR A 125 -4.09 -9.61 -21.08
CA THR A 125 -3.03 -10.56 -21.41
C THR A 125 -1.79 -9.83 -21.90
N THR A 126 -0.63 -10.44 -21.69
CA THR A 126 0.65 -9.89 -22.13
C THR A 126 1.70 -10.99 -22.32
N ASN A 127 2.71 -10.69 -23.11
CA ASN A 127 3.88 -11.55 -23.33
C ASN A 127 5.11 -11.12 -22.53
N VAL A 128 4.94 -10.16 -21.60
CA VAL A 128 6.01 -9.75 -20.69
C VAL A 128 5.98 -10.58 -19.42
N ASN A 129 7.14 -10.76 -18.81
CA ASN A 129 7.28 -11.55 -17.59
C ASN A 129 7.06 -10.75 -16.31
N TRP A 130 6.66 -9.48 -16.39
CA TRP A 130 6.54 -8.62 -15.23
C TRP A 130 5.51 -7.53 -15.50
N VAL A 131 4.53 -7.40 -14.61
CA VAL A 131 3.54 -6.33 -14.62
C VAL A 131 3.40 -5.77 -13.22
N GLU A 132 3.37 -4.45 -13.11
CA GLU A 132 2.91 -3.77 -11.91
C GLU A 132 1.53 -3.17 -12.17
N LEU A 133 0.59 -3.57 -11.33
CA LEU A 133 -0.75 -2.99 -11.23
C LEU A 133 -0.67 -1.85 -10.22
N VAL A 134 -0.61 -0.62 -10.70
CA VAL A 134 -0.69 0.57 -9.84
C VAL A 134 -2.16 0.83 -9.55
N LEU A 135 -2.52 0.78 -8.27
CA LEU A 135 -3.91 0.90 -7.84
C LEU A 135 -4.26 2.37 -7.55
N PRO A 136 -5.55 2.72 -7.61
CA PRO A 136 -6.00 4.04 -7.18
C PRO A 136 -5.62 4.34 -5.73
N GLU A 137 -5.48 5.62 -5.41
CA GLU A 137 -5.33 6.06 -4.02
C GLU A 137 -6.46 5.51 -3.13
N ASN A 138 -6.15 5.27 -1.86
CA ASN A 138 -7.10 4.77 -0.87
C ASN A 138 -7.71 3.39 -1.18
N THR A 139 -7.03 2.57 -1.99
CA THR A 139 -7.42 1.16 -2.16
C THR A 139 -7.22 0.39 -0.86
N ARG A 140 -8.30 -0.17 -0.31
CA ARG A 140 -8.29 -0.90 0.99
C ARG A 140 -8.25 -2.40 0.81
N ALA A 141 -8.89 -2.90 -0.24
CA ALA A 141 -8.84 -4.30 -0.63
C ALA A 141 -8.86 -4.40 -2.15
N PHE A 142 -8.15 -5.38 -2.68
CA PHE A 142 -8.05 -5.66 -4.10
C PHE A 142 -7.92 -7.16 -4.31
N SER A 143 -8.74 -7.70 -5.22
CA SER A 143 -8.63 -9.09 -5.66
C SER A 143 -8.49 -9.19 -7.15
N PHE A 144 -7.78 -10.23 -7.56
CA PHE A 144 -7.49 -10.50 -8.95
C PHE A 144 -7.18 -11.99 -9.14
N ASN A 145 -7.35 -12.45 -10.37
CA ASN A 145 -6.92 -13.75 -10.82
C ASN A 145 -5.71 -13.63 -11.75
N VAL A 146 -4.88 -14.67 -11.76
CA VAL A 146 -3.71 -14.81 -12.62
C VAL A 146 -3.83 -16.11 -13.39
N GLY A 147 -3.74 -16.06 -14.71
CA GLY A 147 -3.82 -17.25 -15.58
C GLY A 147 -2.68 -17.26 -16.59
N ALA A 148 -2.37 -18.43 -17.15
CA ALA A 148 -1.34 -18.54 -18.18
C ALA A 148 -1.62 -19.67 -19.18
N SER A 149 -1.11 -19.53 -20.41
CA SER A 149 -1.21 -20.54 -21.46
C SER A 149 -0.20 -21.69 -21.34
N PHE A 150 0.71 -21.62 -20.36
CA PHE A 150 1.82 -22.55 -20.17
C PHE A 150 1.87 -23.04 -18.72
N ASN A 151 2.54 -24.17 -18.50
CA ASN A 151 2.81 -24.67 -17.17
C ASN A 151 4.05 -23.98 -16.61
N GLY A 152 3.89 -23.31 -15.47
CA GLY A 152 4.98 -22.58 -14.85
C GLY A 152 4.71 -22.21 -13.41
N TRP A 153 5.61 -21.37 -12.91
CA TRP A 153 5.51 -20.77 -11.60
C TRP A 153 5.66 -19.27 -11.76
N GLY A 154 5.05 -18.53 -10.84
CA GLY A 154 5.17 -17.09 -10.74
C GLY A 154 5.16 -16.65 -9.30
N TRP A 155 5.31 -15.35 -9.11
CA TRP A 155 5.19 -14.73 -7.79
C TRP A 155 4.46 -13.39 -7.89
N MET A 156 3.91 -12.97 -6.75
CA MET A 156 3.31 -11.66 -6.57
C MET A 156 3.87 -10.98 -5.32
N VAL A 157 3.90 -9.65 -5.37
CA VAL A 157 4.32 -8.79 -4.27
C VAL A 157 3.35 -7.63 -4.16
N GLY A 158 2.95 -7.27 -2.94
CA GLY A 158 2.09 -6.12 -2.67
C GLY A 158 2.82 -5.04 -1.88
N PHE A 159 2.52 -3.79 -2.20
CA PHE A 159 3.07 -2.60 -1.55
C PHE A 159 1.95 -1.79 -0.94
N ASN A 160 2.20 -1.33 0.28
CA ASN A 160 1.38 -0.35 0.94
C ASN A 160 1.82 1.07 0.54
N ASP A 161 0.92 2.03 0.71
CA ASP A 161 1.21 3.42 0.43
C ASP A 161 2.27 3.97 1.41
N GLY A 162 3.26 4.66 0.85
CA GLY A 162 4.43 5.17 1.60
C GLY A 162 5.42 4.10 2.08
N ALA A 163 5.24 2.82 1.77
CA ALA A 163 6.17 1.77 2.17
C ALA A 163 7.40 1.71 1.24
N SER A 164 8.60 1.66 1.83
CA SER A 164 9.86 1.46 1.08
C SER A 164 10.24 -0.02 0.91
N LYS A 165 9.40 -0.93 1.38
CA LYS A 165 9.59 -2.39 1.33
C LYS A 165 8.26 -3.04 0.95
N HIS A 166 8.33 -4.23 0.37
CA HIS A 166 7.14 -5.03 0.15
C HIS A 166 6.59 -5.56 1.47
N ASP A 167 5.27 -5.57 1.59
CA ASP A 167 4.57 -6.04 2.80
C ASP A 167 4.10 -7.49 2.67
N ILE A 168 3.83 -7.95 1.45
CA ILE A 168 3.41 -9.32 1.17
C ILE A 168 4.17 -9.91 -0.02
N TYR A 169 4.37 -11.24 0.04
CA TYR A 169 4.95 -12.04 -1.03
C TYR A 169 4.21 -13.37 -1.10
N SER A 170 3.92 -13.85 -2.31
CA SER A 170 3.42 -15.20 -2.52
C SER A 170 3.91 -15.76 -3.84
N SER A 171 4.16 -17.07 -3.85
CA SER A 171 4.47 -17.83 -5.05
C SER A 171 3.33 -18.77 -5.39
N PHE A 172 3.14 -19.01 -6.68
CA PHE A 172 2.01 -19.78 -7.19
C PHE A 172 2.39 -20.52 -8.47
N ASN A 173 1.62 -21.57 -8.78
CA ASN A 173 1.74 -22.30 -10.04
C ASN A 173 0.65 -21.83 -11.01
N VAL A 174 1.01 -21.73 -12.28
CA VAL A 174 0.11 -21.41 -13.38
C VAL A 174 0.16 -22.50 -14.45
N SER A 175 -0.94 -22.67 -15.16
CA SER A 175 -1.17 -23.66 -16.21
C SER A 175 -2.41 -23.28 -16.99
N SER A 176 -2.59 -23.86 -18.17
CA SER A 176 -3.84 -23.77 -18.94
C SER A 176 -5.06 -24.41 -18.25
N THR A 177 -4.87 -25.01 -17.07
CA THR A 177 -5.92 -25.71 -16.30
C THR A 177 -6.14 -25.12 -14.92
N ASN A 178 -5.48 -24.00 -14.60
CA ASN A 178 -5.70 -23.30 -13.35
C ASN A 178 -5.51 -21.78 -13.52
N THR A 179 -6.25 -21.03 -12.72
CA THR A 179 -6.17 -19.57 -12.66
C THR A 179 -6.23 -19.19 -11.18
N PRO A 180 -5.10 -19.20 -10.45
CA PRO A 180 -5.06 -18.84 -9.04
C PRO A 180 -5.63 -17.43 -8.81
N GLY A 181 -6.40 -17.27 -7.74
CA GLY A 181 -6.86 -15.97 -7.26
C GLY A 181 -6.00 -15.46 -6.11
N PHE A 182 -6.08 -14.15 -5.86
CA PHE A 182 -5.41 -13.48 -4.75
C PHE A 182 -6.33 -12.39 -4.21
N GLY A 183 -6.40 -12.27 -2.88
CA GLY A 183 -7.01 -11.14 -2.21
C GLY A 183 -5.98 -10.42 -1.34
N VAL A 184 -5.78 -9.13 -1.59
CA VAL A 184 -4.89 -8.27 -0.81
C VAL A 184 -5.75 -7.25 -0.07
N TYR A 185 -5.51 -7.03 1.21
CA TYR A 185 -6.24 -6.01 1.97
C TYR A 185 -5.38 -5.36 3.06
N ALA A 186 -5.72 -4.14 3.44
CA ALA A 186 -5.11 -3.42 4.56
C ALA A 186 -5.73 -3.87 5.89
N ASP A 187 -4.89 -4.30 6.84
CA ASP A 187 -5.33 -4.74 8.17
C ASP A 187 -5.62 -3.55 9.10
N ASN A 188 -6.89 -3.12 9.12
CA ASN A 188 -7.33 -2.02 9.97
C ASN A 188 -7.81 -2.50 11.36
N SER A 189 -7.50 -3.73 11.77
CA SER A 189 -7.99 -4.31 13.04
C SER A 189 -7.57 -3.53 14.29
N ASP A 190 -6.41 -2.86 14.24
CA ASP A 190 -5.88 -2.04 15.34
C ASP A 190 -6.25 -0.54 15.25
N GLY A 191 -7.15 -0.16 14.34
CA GLY A 191 -7.50 1.24 14.07
C GLY A 191 -6.43 2.01 13.29
N SER A 192 -5.44 1.31 12.73
CA SER A 192 -4.50 1.79 11.73
C SER A 192 -5.18 2.02 10.39
N CYS A 193 -4.60 2.89 9.57
CA CYS A 193 -5.06 3.17 8.21
C CYS A 193 -3.94 2.86 7.22
N GLY A 194 -4.13 1.84 6.39
CA GLY A 194 -3.25 1.52 5.28
C GLY A 194 -4.01 1.39 3.97
N SER A 195 -3.30 1.54 2.86
CA SER A 195 -3.87 1.41 1.53
C SER A 195 -2.87 0.77 0.59
N ILE A 196 -3.36 -0.11 -0.28
CA ILE A 196 -2.54 -0.80 -1.26
C ILE A 196 -2.20 0.21 -2.36
N SER A 197 -0.90 0.38 -2.64
CA SER A 197 -0.42 1.28 -3.70
C SER A 197 -0.21 0.52 -5.01
N SER A 198 0.43 -0.65 -4.96
CA SER A 198 0.63 -1.47 -6.14
C SER A 198 0.77 -2.96 -5.83
N VAL A 199 0.52 -3.76 -6.86
CA VAL A 199 0.78 -5.20 -6.87
C VAL A 199 1.64 -5.54 -8.08
N ILE A 200 2.80 -6.15 -7.83
CA ILE A 200 3.70 -6.67 -8.87
C ILE A 200 3.42 -8.15 -9.05
N ILE A 201 3.41 -8.60 -10.31
CA ILE A 201 3.17 -9.99 -10.69
C ILE A 201 4.16 -10.40 -11.80
N ASP A 202 4.79 -11.57 -11.67
CA ASP A 202 5.85 -12.07 -12.58
C ASP A 202 5.66 -13.56 -12.96
N PRO A 203 4.85 -13.82 -14.00
CA PRO A 203 5.01 -15.02 -14.83
C PRO A 203 5.22 -14.67 -16.32
N SER A 204 5.83 -15.56 -17.13
CA SER A 204 6.17 -15.28 -18.56
C SER A 204 5.08 -15.73 -19.55
N ASP A 205 4.42 -14.83 -20.31
CA ASP A 205 3.28 -15.10 -21.24
C ASP A 205 1.96 -15.53 -20.56
N TRP A 206 1.14 -14.56 -20.17
CA TRP A 206 0.07 -14.78 -19.19
C TRP A 206 -1.00 -13.67 -19.20
N GLY A 207 -1.95 -13.69 -18.27
CA GLY A 207 -2.88 -12.60 -18.05
C GLY A 207 -3.38 -12.44 -16.61
N VAL A 208 -3.95 -11.27 -16.34
CA VAL A 208 -4.67 -10.91 -15.11
C VAL A 208 -6.10 -10.55 -15.43
N GLY A 209 -7.01 -10.73 -14.48
CA GLY A 209 -8.39 -10.32 -14.66
C GLY A 209 -9.24 -10.63 -13.46
N ASN A 210 -10.56 -10.62 -13.65
CA ASN A 210 -11.55 -10.80 -12.58
C ASN A 210 -11.25 -9.86 -11.40
N PHE A 211 -11.05 -8.58 -11.73
CA PHE A 211 -10.74 -7.58 -10.73
C PHE A 211 -11.95 -7.30 -9.86
N SER A 212 -11.70 -7.19 -8.56
CA SER A 212 -12.66 -6.61 -7.61
C SER A 212 -11.89 -5.72 -6.64
N ILE A 213 -12.49 -4.60 -6.25
CA ILE A 213 -11.81 -3.58 -5.45
C ILE A 213 -12.71 -2.97 -4.38
N ASN A 214 -12.09 -2.56 -3.29
CA ASN A 214 -12.66 -1.64 -2.31
C ASN A 214 -11.75 -0.40 -2.23
N VAL A 215 -12.34 0.77 -2.47
CA VAL A 215 -11.67 2.06 -2.25
C VAL A 215 -12.51 2.88 -1.27
N GLY A 216 -11.85 3.62 -0.39
CA GLY A 216 -12.55 4.48 0.56
C GLY A 216 -11.64 5.17 1.55
N GLU A 217 -12.10 6.28 2.11
CA GLU A 217 -11.37 6.97 3.18
C GLU A 217 -11.29 6.08 4.43
N CYS A 218 -10.13 6.07 5.07
CA CYS A 218 -9.97 5.41 6.34
C CYS A 218 -10.29 6.40 7.45
N THR A 219 -11.40 6.16 8.16
CA THR A 219 -11.78 6.95 9.32
C THR A 219 -11.12 6.36 10.58
N ALA A 220 -9.80 6.47 10.71
CA ALA A 220 -9.19 6.28 12.02
C ALA A 220 -9.67 7.43 12.91
N SER A 221 -10.37 7.09 14.00
CA SER A 221 -10.64 8.06 15.06
C SER A 221 -9.33 8.39 15.76
N VAL A 222 -8.53 9.30 15.19
CA VAL A 222 -7.39 9.88 15.89
C VAL A 222 -7.98 10.59 17.10
N PRO A 223 -7.64 10.22 18.34
CA PRO A 223 -8.04 11.00 19.49
C PRO A 223 -7.38 12.37 19.33
N GLU A 224 -8.17 13.40 19.00
CA GLU A 224 -7.69 14.76 19.08
C GLU A 224 -7.11 14.94 20.49
N PRO A 225 -5.88 15.47 20.65
CA PRO A 225 -5.36 15.72 21.97
C PRO A 225 -6.33 16.67 22.67
N GLY A 226 -7.08 16.13 23.64
CA GLY A 226 -8.05 16.91 24.37
C GLY A 226 -7.38 18.16 24.91
N VAL A 227 -8.09 19.29 24.89
CA VAL A 227 -7.56 20.61 25.29
C VAL A 227 -6.88 20.57 26.67
N LEU A 228 -7.29 19.65 27.55
CA LEU A 228 -6.68 19.36 28.85
C LEU A 228 -5.26 18.80 28.77
N SER A 229 -4.95 17.96 27.79
CA SER A 229 -3.61 17.41 27.56
C SER A 229 -2.64 18.50 27.10
N LEU A 230 -3.09 19.40 26.21
CA LEU A 230 -2.34 20.60 25.80
C LEU A 230 -2.14 21.58 26.96
N LEU A 231 -3.17 21.76 27.79
CA LEU A 231 -3.10 22.62 28.98
C LEU A 231 -2.14 22.06 30.04
N ALA A 232 -2.14 20.73 30.25
CA ALA A 232 -1.24 20.07 31.18
C ALA A 232 0.23 20.20 30.72
N VAL A 233 0.53 19.94 29.45
CA VAL A 233 1.88 20.13 28.88
C VAL A 233 2.29 21.61 28.95
N GLY A 234 1.37 22.54 28.69
CA GLY A 234 1.60 23.97 28.86
C GLY A 234 1.94 24.36 30.31
N LEU A 235 1.25 23.79 31.29
CA LEU A 235 1.51 24.01 32.72
C LEU A 235 2.82 23.38 33.21
N PHE A 236 3.19 22.21 32.70
CA PHE A 236 4.51 21.61 32.98
C PHE A 236 5.66 22.45 32.40
N GLY A 237 5.49 23.01 31.20
CA GLY A 237 6.46 23.95 30.60
C GLY A 237 6.61 25.26 31.40
N LEU A 238 5.50 25.82 31.89
CA LEU A 238 5.50 27.00 32.76
C LEU A 238 6.06 26.72 34.16
N GLY A 239 5.85 25.52 34.70
CA GLY A 239 6.42 25.09 35.98
C GLY A 239 7.95 24.99 35.94
N LEU A 240 8.51 24.43 34.87
CA LEU A 240 9.96 24.36 34.63
C LEU A 240 10.59 25.73 34.38
N ALA A 241 9.84 26.70 33.83
CA ALA A 241 10.30 28.08 33.70
C ALA A 241 10.39 28.82 35.05
N ARG A 242 9.50 28.50 36.01
CA ARG A 242 9.50 29.13 37.34
C ARG A 242 10.65 28.67 38.25
N THR A 243 11.08 27.41 38.18
CA THR A 243 12.19 26.92 39.01
C THR A 243 13.53 27.52 38.61
N ARG A 244 13.70 28.00 37.38
CA ARG A 244 14.92 28.68 36.92
C ARG A 244 15.04 30.15 37.31
N PHE A 245 13.94 30.82 37.63
CA PHE A 245 13.99 32.20 38.12
C PHE A 245 14.23 32.29 39.63
N ALA A 246 13.91 31.23 40.39
CA ALA A 246 14.16 31.19 41.83
C ALA A 246 15.64 30.97 42.20
N GLU A 247 16.46 30.41 41.32
CA GLU A 247 17.91 30.20 41.54
C GLU A 247 18.79 31.41 41.16
N ILE A 248 18.22 32.52 40.65
CA ILE A 248 18.99 33.71 40.25
C ILE A 248 18.91 34.84 41.30
N THR A 249 18.13 34.68 42.38
CA THR A 249 17.98 35.68 43.45
C THR A 249 18.27 35.15 44.87
N ALA A 250 19.23 34.23 45.02
CA ALA A 250 19.81 33.89 46.32
C ALA A 250 21.33 34.07 46.29
#